data_AF-A0A7X7RHT7-F1
#
_entry.id   AF-A0A7X7RHT7-F1
#
_cell.length_a   1.000
_cell.length_b   1.000
_cell.length_c   1.000
_cell.angle_alpha   90.00
_cell.angle_beta   90.00
_cell.angle_gamma   90.00
#
_symmetry.space_group_name_H-M   'P 1'
#
loop_
_entity.id
_entity.type
_entity.pdbx_description
1 polymer ?
#
loop_
_entity_poly.entity_id
_entity_poly.type
_entity_poly.pdbx_seq_one_letter_code
_entity_poly.pdbx_strand_id
1 'polypeptide(L)'
;AWKLYAVNDAAQSATIRAFLDQNALEEAFAALAQWENATPMSKLSGDLLLTGARVYFHAGDFRRAAALLKASQQGEVMSSQLPDAMELHLEALMRLKRTDEARELARQALARFPGLPVATHAARLLQEIGP
;
A
#
# COMPACT_ATOMS: atom_id res chain seq x y z
N ALA A 1 2.81 26.36 -5.24
CA ALA A 1 1.99 25.39 -5.98
C ALA A 1 2.08 23.97 -5.42
N TRP A 2 3.27 23.38 -5.21
CA TRP A 2 3.42 21.97 -4.77
C TRP A 2 2.79 21.63 -3.40
N LYS A 3 2.87 22.53 -2.41
CA LYS A 3 2.23 22.35 -1.08
C LYS A 3 0.70 22.21 -1.15
N LEU A 4 0.04 22.82 -2.14
CA LEU A 4 -1.42 22.76 -2.26
C LEU A 4 -1.89 21.37 -2.72
N TYR A 5 -1.09 20.71 -3.57
CA TYR A 5 -1.36 19.35 -4.04
C TYR A 5 -1.10 18.30 -2.96
N ALA A 6 0.02 18.39 -2.22
CA ALA A 6 0.35 17.43 -1.16
C ALA A 6 -0.66 17.44 0.01
N VAL A 7 -1.20 18.61 0.38
CA VAL A 7 -2.24 18.71 1.41
C VAL A 7 -3.55 18.10 0.91
N ASN A 8 -3.88 18.29 -0.36
CA ASN A 8 -5.05 17.68 -0.98
C ASN A 8 -4.93 16.15 -0.99
N ASP A 9 -3.78 15.61 -1.40
CA ASP A 9 -3.53 14.16 -1.45
C ASP A 9 -3.72 13.48 -0.07
N ALA A 10 -3.18 14.09 0.99
CA ALA A 10 -3.34 13.57 2.35
C ALA A 10 -4.81 13.58 2.81
N ALA A 11 -5.57 14.63 2.48
CA ALA A 11 -6.99 14.74 2.84
C ALA A 11 -7.86 13.73 2.07
N GLN A 12 -7.58 13.52 0.78
CA GLN A 12 -8.25 12.50 -0.04
C GLN A 12 -7.97 11.08 0.50
N SER A 13 -6.70 10.78 0.80
CA SER A 13 -6.31 9.50 1.38
C SER A 13 -6.99 9.24 2.72
N ALA A 14 -7.04 10.25 3.60
CA ALA A 14 -7.72 10.13 4.90
C ALA A 14 -9.23 9.89 4.76
N THR A 15 -9.88 10.54 3.80
CA THR A 15 -11.31 10.35 3.51
C THR A 15 -11.59 8.93 3.05
N ILE A 16 -10.81 8.42 2.09
CA ILE A 16 -10.94 7.05 1.59
C ILE A 16 -10.70 6.04 2.72
N ARG A 17 -9.69 6.27 3.58
CA ARG A 17 -9.45 5.39 4.74
C ARG A 17 -10.65 5.35 5.67
N ALA A 18 -11.29 6.48 5.94
CA ALA A 18 -12.49 6.52 6.77
C ALA A 18 -13.65 5.71 6.16
N PHE A 19 -13.81 5.69 4.83
CA PHE A 19 -14.78 4.81 4.17
C PHE A 19 -14.41 3.33 4.34
N LEU A 20 -13.14 2.97 4.16
CA LEU A 20 -12.68 1.59 4.36
C LEU A 20 -12.88 1.10 5.80
N ASP A 21 -12.63 1.95 6.79
CA ASP A 21 -12.84 1.63 8.22
C ASP A 21 -14.34 1.37 8.52
N GLN A 22 -15.25 2.00 7.76
CA GLN A 22 -16.70 1.78 7.83
C GLN A 22 -17.20 0.65 6.94
N ASN A 23 -16.29 -0.05 6.24
CA ASN A 23 -16.61 -1.04 5.20
C ASN A 23 -17.49 -0.49 4.06
N ALA A 24 -17.43 0.83 3.84
CA ALA A 24 -18.15 1.57 2.81
C ALA A 24 -17.34 1.51 1.50
N LEU A 25 -17.27 0.31 0.91
CA LEU A 25 -16.37 0.03 -0.21
C LEU A 25 -16.77 0.76 -1.50
N GLU A 26 -18.06 0.95 -1.75
CA GLU A 26 -18.56 1.68 -2.92
C GLU A 26 -18.14 3.15 -2.87
N GLU A 27 -18.27 3.77 -1.70
CA GLU A 27 -17.85 5.15 -1.44
C GLU A 27 -16.33 5.30 -1.55
N ALA A 28 -15.57 4.31 -1.06
CA ALA A 28 -14.12 4.28 -1.20
C ALA A 28 -13.69 4.25 -2.67
N PHE A 29 -14.35 3.44 -3.51
CA PHE A 29 -14.10 3.39 -4.95
C PHE A 29 -14.51 4.69 -5.65
N ALA A 30 -15.66 5.27 -5.31
CA ALA A 30 -16.12 6.52 -5.90
C ALA A 30 -15.14 7.67 -5.60
N ALA A 31 -14.67 7.79 -4.36
CA ALA A 31 -13.69 8.79 -3.95
C ALA A 31 -12.32 8.55 -4.61
N LEU A 32 -11.88 7.29 -4.73
CA LEU A 32 -10.65 6.95 -5.44
C LEU A 32 -10.72 7.37 -6.92
N ALA A 33 -11.80 7.00 -7.62
CA ALA A 33 -11.98 7.36 -9.04
C ALA A 33 -12.02 8.89 -9.24
N GLN A 34 -12.64 9.63 -8.31
CA GLN A 34 -12.63 11.08 -8.34
C GLN A 34 -11.19 11.64 -8.21
N TRP A 35 -10.39 11.09 -7.29
CA TRP A 35 -9.01 11.52 -7.10
C TRP A 35 -8.11 11.15 -8.30
N GLU A 36 -8.29 9.96 -8.88
CA GLU A 36 -7.59 9.54 -10.11
C GLU A 36 -7.90 10.47 -11.28
N ASN A 37 -9.17 10.85 -11.47
CA ASN A 37 -9.57 11.77 -12.54
C ASN A 37 -9.07 13.21 -12.34
N ALA A 38 -8.91 13.63 -11.08
CA ALA A 38 -8.41 14.95 -10.73
C ALA A 38 -6.87 15.05 -10.79
N THR A 39 -6.18 13.91 -10.74
CA THR A 39 -4.71 13.83 -10.74
C THR A 39 -4.19 13.62 -12.16
N PRO A 40 -3.36 14.52 -12.72
CA PRO A 40 -2.72 14.27 -14.00
C PRO A 40 -1.88 12.99 -13.95
N MET A 41 -1.95 12.12 -14.97
CA MET A 41 -1.21 10.85 -15.03
C MET A 41 0.30 10.99 -14.78
N SER A 42 0.91 12.13 -15.16
CA SER A 42 2.32 12.45 -14.92
C SER A 42 2.66 12.78 -13.46
N LYS A 43 1.65 12.80 -12.58
CA LYS A 43 1.72 13.14 -11.16
C LYS A 43 1.19 12.04 -10.25
N LEU A 44 1.03 10.81 -10.76
CA LEU A 44 0.74 9.64 -9.92
C LEU A 44 1.71 9.60 -8.74
N SER A 45 1.19 9.94 -7.56
CA SER A 45 1.95 9.99 -6.33
C SER A 45 1.93 8.63 -5.65
N GLY A 46 2.95 8.35 -4.83
CA GLY A 46 2.98 7.14 -4.02
C GLY A 46 1.74 7.01 -3.12
N ASP A 47 1.17 8.14 -2.68
CA ASP A 47 -0.01 8.20 -1.81
C ASP A 47 -1.28 7.77 -2.54
N LEU A 48 -1.48 8.20 -3.79
CA LEU A 48 -2.61 7.75 -4.62
C LEU A 48 -2.49 6.24 -4.90
N LEU A 49 -1.30 5.77 -5.27
CA LEU A 49 -1.06 4.34 -5.52
C LEU A 49 -1.29 3.49 -4.25
N LEU A 50 -0.79 3.93 -3.09
CA LEU A 50 -0.99 3.26 -1.82
C LEU A 50 -2.47 3.26 -1.41
N THR A 51 -3.17 4.37 -1.62
CA THR A 51 -4.60 4.47 -1.30
C THR A 51 -5.41 3.54 -2.19
N GLY A 52 -5.15 3.53 -3.50
CA GLY A 52 -5.78 2.60 -4.44
C GLY A 52 -5.52 1.15 -4.04
N ALA A 53 -4.29 0.81 -3.66
CA ALA A 53 -3.97 -0.52 -3.16
C ALA A 53 -4.81 -0.94 -1.95
N ARG A 54 -5.03 -0.04 -0.99
CA ARG A 54 -5.90 -0.30 0.17
C ARG A 54 -7.32 -0.59 -0.27
N VAL A 55 -7.89 0.21 -1.17
CA VAL A 55 -9.25 -0.03 -1.68
C VAL A 55 -9.37 -1.40 -2.33
N TYR A 56 -8.45 -1.75 -3.24
CA TYR A 56 -8.46 -3.06 -3.88
C TYR A 56 -8.20 -4.22 -2.90
N PHE A 57 -7.38 -4.01 -1.88
CA PHE A 57 -7.15 -5.00 -0.85
C PHE A 57 -8.44 -5.30 -0.06
N HIS A 58 -9.15 -4.25 0.37
CA HIS A 58 -10.45 -4.39 1.05
C HIS A 58 -11.51 -5.03 0.14
N ALA A 59 -11.46 -4.78 -1.17
CA ALA A 59 -12.31 -5.44 -2.16
C ALA A 59 -11.97 -6.92 -2.40
N GLY A 60 -10.86 -7.42 -1.85
CA GLY A 60 -10.36 -8.78 -2.09
C GLY A 60 -9.63 -8.97 -3.42
N ASP A 61 -9.43 -7.91 -4.21
CA ASP A 61 -8.58 -7.95 -5.41
C ASP A 61 -7.10 -7.77 -5.01
N PHE A 62 -6.57 -8.81 -4.36
CA PHE A 62 -5.20 -8.84 -3.87
C PHE A 62 -4.19 -8.71 -5.01
N ARG A 63 -4.55 -9.12 -6.24
CA ARG A 63 -3.67 -9.02 -7.41
C ARG A 63 -3.43 -7.57 -7.79
N ARG A 64 -4.49 -6.77 -7.90
CA ARG A 64 -4.36 -5.32 -8.15
C ARG A 64 -3.71 -4.62 -6.98
N ALA A 65 -4.07 -4.97 -5.74
CA ALA A 65 -3.47 -4.40 -4.55
C ALA A 65 -1.94 -4.58 -4.54
N ALA A 66 -1.43 -5.80 -4.76
CA ALA A 66 -0.01 -6.08 -4.80
C ALA A 66 0.72 -5.30 -5.92
N ALA A 67 0.10 -5.17 -7.10
CA ALA A 67 0.68 -4.40 -8.20
C ALA A 67 0.85 -2.92 -7.86
N LEU A 68 -0.18 -2.31 -7.25
CA LEU A 68 -0.16 -0.91 -6.83
C LEU A 68 0.82 -0.67 -5.66
N LEU A 69 0.91 -1.60 -4.71
CA LEU A 69 1.86 -1.50 -3.59
C LEU A 69 3.31 -1.58 -4.07
N LYS A 70 3.59 -2.48 -5.01
CA LYS A 70 4.91 -2.54 -5.64
C LYS A 70 5.25 -1.20 -6.31
N ALA A 71 4.32 -0.61 -7.05
CA ALA A 71 4.53 0.67 -7.71
C ALA A 71 4.69 1.83 -6.70
N SER A 72 3.90 1.86 -5.63
CA SER A 72 3.99 2.92 -4.61
C SER A 72 5.33 2.90 -3.86
N GLN A 73 5.97 1.73 -3.76
CA GLN A 73 7.27 1.54 -3.09
C GLN A 73 8.47 1.93 -3.95
N GLN A 74 8.31 2.12 -5.26
CA GLN A 74 9.40 2.49 -6.18
C GLN A 74 9.70 4.00 -6.22
N GLY A 75 8.95 4.82 -5.49
CA GLY A 75 9.20 6.26 -5.38
C GLY A 75 10.46 6.61 -4.57
N GLU A 76 11.13 7.71 -4.95
CA GLU A 76 12.40 8.17 -4.35
C GLU A 76 12.27 8.66 -2.89
N VAL A 77 11.06 8.94 -2.40
CA VAL A 77 10.84 9.53 -1.08
C VAL A 77 10.45 8.45 -0.06
N MET A 78 11.23 8.38 1.01
CA MET A 78 10.89 7.61 2.21
C MET A 78 9.66 8.22 2.88
N SER A 79 8.48 7.74 2.50
CA SER A 79 7.25 8.11 3.18
C SER A 79 7.19 7.43 4.55
N SER A 80 6.61 8.11 5.54
CA SER A 80 6.33 7.53 6.85
C SER A 80 5.37 6.33 6.77
N GLN A 81 4.70 6.16 5.64
CA GLN A 81 3.74 5.09 5.37
C GLN A 81 4.40 3.84 4.75
N LEU A 82 5.70 3.90 4.41
CA LEU A 82 6.39 2.80 3.75
C LEU A 82 6.37 1.48 4.55
N PRO A 83 6.57 1.47 5.90
CA PRO A 83 6.42 0.24 6.69
C PRO A 83 5.02 -0.38 6.55
N ASP A 84 3.97 0.42 6.70
CA ASP A 84 2.58 -0.05 6.58
C ASP A 84 2.25 -0.53 5.16
N ALA A 85 2.81 0.12 4.15
CA ALA A 85 2.67 -0.30 2.76
C ALA A 85 3.35 -1.64 2.48
N MET A 86 4.54 -1.87 3.06
CA MET A 86 5.23 -3.16 2.95
C MET A 86 4.49 -4.27 3.70
N GLU A 87 3.92 -3.97 4.87
CA GLU A 87 3.08 -4.89 5.63
C GLU A 87 1.86 -5.35 4.81
N LEU A 88 1.10 -4.39 4.26
CA LEU A 88 -0.06 -4.69 3.40
C LEU A 88 0.34 -5.48 2.15
N HIS A 89 1.53 -5.21 1.61
CA HIS A 89 2.04 -5.89 0.42
C HIS A 89 2.43 -7.34 0.73
N LEU A 90 3.07 -7.59 1.89
CA LEU A 90 3.33 -8.95 2.37
C LEU A 90 2.02 -9.72 2.52
N GLU A 91 1.01 -9.13 3.15
CA GLU A 91 -0.29 -9.80 3.31
C GLU A 91 -0.93 -10.11 1.94
N ALA A 92 -0.93 -9.17 1.00
CA ALA A 92 -1.47 -9.37 -0.34
C ALA A 92 -0.76 -10.52 -1.07
N LEU A 93 0.58 -10.59 -0.99
CA LEU A 93 1.36 -11.66 -1.60
C LEU A 93 1.06 -13.02 -0.97
N MET A 94 0.88 -13.08 0.35
CA MET A 94 0.51 -14.31 1.06
C MET A 94 -0.89 -14.80 0.68
N ARG A 95 -1.88 -13.90 0.58
CA ARG A 95 -3.23 -14.24 0.09
C ARG A 95 -3.21 -14.80 -1.34
N LEU A 96 -2.31 -14.29 -2.17
CA LEU A 96 -2.08 -14.77 -3.54
C LEU A 96 -1.19 -16.02 -3.62
N LYS A 97 -0.66 -16.51 -2.49
CA LYS A 97 0.33 -17.61 -2.44
C LYS A 97 1.59 -17.34 -3.28
N ARG A 98 1.97 -16.07 -3.44
CA ARG A 98 3.20 -15.64 -4.13
C ARG A 98 4.38 -15.64 -3.15
N THR A 99 4.69 -16.82 -2.63
CA THR A 99 5.63 -17.01 -1.51
C THR A 99 7.05 -16.55 -1.84
N ASP A 100 7.53 -16.68 -3.08
CA ASP A 100 8.87 -16.24 -3.45
C ASP A 100 9.01 -14.71 -3.40
N GLU A 101 7.99 -14.00 -3.88
CA GLU A 101 7.95 -12.53 -3.81
C GLU A 101 7.74 -12.06 -2.37
N ALA A 102 6.91 -12.76 -1.58
CA ALA A 102 6.74 -12.46 -0.16
C ALA A 102 8.06 -12.65 0.61
N ARG A 103 8.82 -13.71 0.29
CA ARG A 103 10.13 -13.99 0.90
C ARG A 103 11.11 -12.86 0.60
N GLU A 104 11.17 -12.41 -0.64
CA GLU A 104 12.06 -11.32 -1.03
C GLU A 104 11.67 -9.99 -0.34
N LEU A 105 10.39 -9.65 -0.36
CA LEU A 105 9.90 -8.45 0.32
C LEU A 105 10.13 -8.49 1.83
N ALA A 106 9.99 -9.66 2.46
CA ALA A 106 10.21 -9.85 3.89
C ALA A 106 11.68 -9.61 4.27
N ARG A 107 12.64 -10.08 3.46
CA ARG A 107 14.07 -9.76 3.66
C ARG A 107 14.33 -8.27 3.56
N GLN A 108 13.70 -7.59 2.58
CA GLN A 108 13.82 -6.14 2.44
C GLN A 108 13.25 -5.40 3.65
N ALA A 109 12.09 -5.83 4.16
CA ALA A 109 11.47 -5.24 5.36
C ALA A 109 12.38 -5.37 6.59
N LEU A 110 13.00 -6.54 6.80
CA LEU A 110 13.95 -6.77 7.88
C LEU A 110 15.19 -5.88 7.79
N ALA A 111 15.75 -5.74 6.59
CA ALA A 111 16.94 -4.92 6.37
C ALA A 111 16.64 -3.42 6.53
N ARG A 112 15.47 -2.97 6.07
CA ARG A 112 15.11 -1.55 6.02
C ARG A 112 14.53 -1.01 7.32
N PHE A 113 13.80 -1.85 8.06
CA PHE A 113 13.02 -1.43 9.23
C PHE A 113 13.27 -2.30 10.46
N PRO A 114 14.53 -2.50 10.89
CA PRO A 114 14.83 -3.32 12.04
C PRO A 114 14.10 -2.79 13.28
N GLY A 115 13.37 -3.68 13.97
CA GLY A 115 12.63 -3.35 15.19
C GLY A 115 11.23 -2.76 15.00
N LEU A 116 10.78 -2.51 13.77
CA LEU A 116 9.38 -2.14 13.51
C LEU A 116 8.48 -3.39 13.38
N PRO A 117 7.14 -3.25 13.59
CA PRO A 117 6.21 -4.37 13.47
C PRO A 117 6.31 -5.15 12.15
N VAL A 118 6.51 -4.44 11.02
CA VAL A 118 6.68 -5.05 9.69
C VAL A 118 7.89 -6.00 9.63
N ALA A 119 8.97 -5.68 10.34
CA ALA A 119 10.15 -6.54 10.41
C ALA A 119 9.88 -7.78 11.28
N THR A 120 9.15 -7.63 12.39
CA THR A 120 8.75 -8.77 13.22
C THR A 120 7.84 -9.75 12.46
N HIS A 121 6.86 -9.23 11.72
CA HIS A 121 6.01 -10.05 10.87
C HIS A 121 6.81 -10.72 9.74
N ALA A 122 7.65 -9.95 9.04
CA ALA A 122 8.54 -10.48 8.01
C ALA A 122 9.43 -11.63 8.52
N ALA A 123 10.01 -11.50 9.71
CA ALA A 123 10.80 -12.59 10.32
C ALA A 123 9.98 -13.86 10.53
N ARG A 124 8.75 -13.73 11.05
CA ARG A 124 7.84 -14.87 11.26
C ARG A 124 7.48 -15.52 9.93
N LEU A 125 7.12 -14.71 8.94
CA LEU A 125 6.74 -15.18 7.61
C LEU A 125 7.90 -15.94 6.93
N LEU A 126 9.15 -15.50 7.09
CA LEU A 126 10.32 -16.24 6.58
C LEU A 126 10.50 -17.60 7.27
N GLN A 127 10.17 -17.72 8.57
CA GLN A 127 10.22 -18.99 9.28
C GLN A 127 9.12 -19.95 8.79
N GLU A 128 7.93 -19.42 8.50
CA GLU A 128 6.78 -20.20 8.02
C GLU A 128 6.94 -20.69 6.57
N ILE A 129 7.48 -19.83 5.69
CA ILE A 129 7.73 -20.19 4.29
C ILE A 129 8.87 -21.21 4.16
N GLY A 130 9.81 -21.21 5.11
CA GLY A 130 10.99 -22.06 5.05
C GLY A 130 12.03 -21.59 4.01
N PRO A 131 13.20 -22.26 3.99
CA PRO A 131 14.31 -21.93 3.09
C PRO A 131 13.93 -22.02 1.61
#